data_AF-A0A061PCE3-F1
#
_entry.id   AF-A0A061PCE3-F1
#
_cell.length_a   1.000
_cell.length_b   1.000
_cell.length_c   1.000
_cell.angle_alpha   90.00
_cell.angle_beta   90.00
_cell.angle_gamma   90.00
#
_symmetry.space_group_name_H-M   'P 1'
#
loop_
_entity.id
_entity.type
_entity.pdbx_description
1 polymer ?
#
loop_
_entity_poly.entity_id
_entity_poly.type
_entity_poly.pdbx_seq_one_letter_code
_entity_poly.pdbx_strand_id
1 'polypeptide(L)'
;MKLSAHMLGQFIDLLETGVHIVDRDGVTHYYNKKMAEIEGHQKEEVVHKPIQDVFTFADPDNSTLLQAIQEQQGSSRIKQSYVNRYGREITTINQTALLIENDRVQGAVEIARDVTRLKSSYVIIQTKHNGTYTFNHLIGESKAMMQVINDTKRATRTSSSVLLYGETGTGKELFAESIHSGSTRSDKPYITQNCAAIPEQLLESILFGTANGAFTGAKDKPGLFEQAHGGTLLLDEINSLPLALQAKLLRVLQDKTVRRVGGTRDVVVDVRIIASMNEEPDEAVENGVMRKDLYYRLNVVAIRVPPLRERAGDIDLLVHAFIHKFNDLFKMHVQSVDPKLLTILREHDFPGNVRELEHLIEGAMNVVDEDEKVLKIEHMPNYFAQRFRRHETRKPTEVFDEYMKRCESQFLQESLQAYGGNITKTAEAIGMSRQNLQYRLKKIKQKRDKRS
;
A
#
# COMPACT_ATOMS: atom_id res chain seq x y z
N MET A 1 14.48 -44.86 20.75
CA MET A 1 13.76 -45.01 19.46
C MET A 1 14.38 -44.04 18.47
N LYS A 2 14.97 -44.52 17.36
CA LYS A 2 15.41 -43.61 16.29
C LYS A 2 14.17 -43.31 15.44
N LEU A 3 13.81 -42.03 15.30
CA LEU A 3 12.76 -41.61 14.38
C LEU A 3 13.24 -41.90 12.95
N SER A 4 12.43 -42.60 12.17
CA SER A 4 12.71 -42.84 10.75
C SER A 4 12.37 -41.59 9.95
N ALA A 5 12.97 -41.42 8.77
CA ALA A 5 12.65 -40.32 7.86
C ALA A 5 11.13 -40.27 7.54
N HIS A 6 10.49 -41.43 7.46
CA HIS A 6 9.04 -41.53 7.27
C HIS A 6 8.25 -40.96 8.46
N MET A 7 8.66 -41.27 9.70
CA MET A 7 8.02 -40.72 10.91
C MET A 7 8.21 -39.21 11.04
N LEU A 8 9.39 -38.69 10.67
CA LEU A 8 9.65 -37.25 10.64
C LEU A 8 8.81 -36.54 9.58
N GLY A 9 8.63 -37.14 8.40
CA GLY A 9 7.73 -36.62 7.38
C GLY A 9 6.28 -36.50 7.88
N GLN A 10 5.77 -37.54 8.55
CA GLN A 10 4.43 -37.51 9.15
C GLN A 10 4.27 -36.37 10.16
N PHE A 11 5.30 -36.08 10.96
CA PHE A 11 5.28 -34.94 11.89
C PHE A 11 5.27 -33.60 11.15
N ILE A 12 6.12 -33.43 10.13
CA ILE A 12 6.22 -32.19 9.36
C ILE A 12 4.93 -31.92 8.56
N ASP A 13 4.22 -32.97 8.14
CA ASP A 13 2.91 -32.85 7.48
C ASP A 13 1.78 -32.38 8.40
N LEU A 14 1.96 -32.42 9.73
CA LEU A 14 1.01 -31.83 10.69
C LEU A 14 1.18 -30.31 10.84
N LEU A 15 2.27 -29.73 10.33
CA LEU A 15 2.52 -28.30 10.44
C LEU A 15 1.61 -27.52 9.48
N GLU A 16 1.02 -26.43 9.97
CA GLU A 16 0.24 -25.50 9.14
C GLU A 16 1.12 -24.54 8.31
N THR A 17 2.44 -24.73 8.33
CA THR A 17 3.42 -23.99 7.54
C THR A 17 3.97 -24.84 6.39
N GLY A 18 4.26 -24.20 5.25
CA GLY A 18 4.90 -24.87 4.12
C GLY A 18 6.34 -25.25 4.48
N VAL A 19 6.75 -26.46 4.13
CA VAL A 19 8.13 -26.93 4.32
C VAL A 19 8.65 -27.54 3.04
N HIS A 20 9.81 -27.05 2.58
CA HIS A 20 10.51 -27.50 1.39
C HIS A 20 11.98 -27.73 1.71
N ILE A 21 12.50 -28.92 1.39
CA ILE A 21 13.90 -29.30 1.58
C ILE A 21 14.51 -29.67 0.23
N VAL A 22 15.68 -29.09 -0.04
CA VAL A 22 16.51 -29.41 -1.22
C VAL A 22 17.89 -29.88 -0.78
N ASP A 23 18.57 -30.64 -1.64
CA ASP A 23 19.99 -30.95 -1.48
C ASP A 23 20.89 -29.83 -2.02
N ARG A 24 22.21 -30.09 -2.00
CA ARG A 24 23.26 -29.17 -2.48
C ARG A 24 23.10 -28.75 -3.95
N ASP A 25 22.48 -29.59 -4.77
CA ASP A 25 22.29 -29.35 -6.20
C ASP A 25 20.92 -28.71 -6.47
N GLY A 26 20.16 -28.38 -5.43
CA GLY A 26 18.84 -27.77 -5.55
C GLY A 26 17.74 -28.78 -5.93
N VAL A 27 17.99 -30.08 -5.77
CA VAL A 27 16.99 -31.12 -6.03
C VAL A 27 16.10 -31.29 -4.81
N THR A 28 14.78 -31.31 -5.02
CA THR A 28 13.81 -31.42 -3.94
C THR A 28 13.80 -32.82 -3.32
N HIS A 29 14.06 -32.93 -2.01
CA HIS A 29 13.98 -34.19 -1.25
C HIS A 29 12.71 -34.30 -0.43
N TYR A 30 12.23 -33.18 0.11
CA TYR A 30 11.03 -33.17 0.92
C TYR A 30 10.17 -31.95 0.65
N TYR A 31 8.88 -32.19 0.67
CA TYR A 31 7.86 -31.23 0.33
C TYR A 31 6.59 -31.64 1.07
N ASN A 32 6.17 -30.83 2.04
CA ASN A 32 5.05 -31.19 2.93
C ASN A 32 3.69 -30.89 2.28
N LYS A 33 2.63 -31.47 2.85
CA LYS A 33 1.26 -31.24 2.37
C LYS A 33 0.92 -29.76 2.28
N LYS A 34 1.35 -28.96 3.26
CA LYS A 34 1.04 -27.53 3.26
C LYS A 34 1.68 -26.78 2.10
N MET A 35 2.94 -27.08 1.78
CA MET A 35 3.62 -26.48 0.64
C MET A 35 2.90 -26.80 -0.67
N ALA A 36 2.45 -28.05 -0.82
CA ALA A 36 1.64 -28.50 -1.97
C ALA A 36 0.35 -27.68 -2.15
N GLU A 37 -0.32 -27.34 -1.04
CA GLU A 37 -1.50 -26.48 -1.05
C GLU A 37 -1.18 -25.04 -1.47
N ILE A 38 -0.08 -24.47 -0.94
CA ILE A 38 0.38 -23.11 -1.23
C ILE A 38 0.64 -22.95 -2.73
N GLU A 39 1.37 -23.89 -3.31
CA GLU A 39 1.85 -23.77 -4.69
C GLU A 39 0.91 -24.43 -5.71
N GLY A 40 -0.10 -25.17 -5.26
CA GLY A 40 -1.08 -25.83 -6.12
C GLY A 40 -0.51 -27.02 -6.89
N HIS A 41 0.40 -27.77 -6.27
CA HIS A 41 1.08 -28.92 -6.86
C HIS A 41 0.72 -30.24 -6.16
N GLN A 42 0.94 -31.35 -6.86
CA GLN A 42 1.08 -32.64 -6.17
C GLN A 42 2.54 -32.88 -5.79
N LYS A 43 2.78 -33.55 -4.67
CA LYS A 43 4.12 -33.77 -4.12
C LYS A 43 5.04 -34.47 -5.14
N GLU A 44 4.51 -35.42 -5.89
CA GLU A 44 5.18 -36.21 -6.91
C GLU A 44 5.64 -35.37 -8.11
N GLU A 45 5.06 -34.20 -8.30
CA GLU A 45 5.44 -33.31 -9.38
C GLU A 45 6.69 -32.48 -9.08
N VAL A 46 7.04 -32.35 -7.80
CA VAL A 46 8.11 -31.48 -7.29
C VAL A 46 9.27 -32.30 -6.73
N VAL A 47 8.98 -33.36 -5.99
CA VAL A 47 10.00 -34.21 -5.36
C VAL A 47 10.85 -34.90 -6.44
N HIS A 48 12.16 -35.01 -6.17
CA HIS A 48 13.20 -35.52 -7.06
C HIS A 48 13.50 -34.67 -8.30
N LYS A 49 13.02 -33.42 -8.35
CA LYS A 49 13.33 -32.48 -9.43
C LYS A 49 14.11 -31.28 -8.90
N PRO A 50 15.02 -30.71 -9.71
CA PRO A 50 15.60 -29.41 -9.46
C PRO A 50 14.48 -28.37 -9.31
N ILE A 51 14.59 -27.48 -8.32
CA ILE A 51 13.54 -26.47 -8.08
C ILE A 51 13.35 -25.53 -9.29
N GLN A 52 14.41 -25.29 -10.06
CA GLN A 52 14.39 -24.43 -11.24
C GLN A 52 13.60 -25.05 -12.42
N ASP A 53 13.41 -26.37 -12.43
CA ASP A 53 12.62 -27.06 -13.46
C ASP A 53 11.11 -26.96 -13.20
N VAL A 54 10.74 -26.68 -11.96
CA VAL A 54 9.34 -26.64 -11.49
C VAL A 54 8.85 -25.21 -11.29
N PHE A 55 9.74 -24.31 -10.87
CA PHE A 55 9.44 -22.92 -10.54
C PHE A 55 10.30 -21.96 -11.35
N THR A 56 9.66 -20.93 -11.90
CA THR A 56 10.31 -19.83 -12.59
C THR A 56 10.46 -18.66 -11.64
N PHE A 57 11.69 -18.29 -11.32
CA PHE A 57 12.02 -17.12 -10.54
C PHE A 57 12.26 -15.93 -11.48
N ALA A 58 11.90 -14.71 -11.06
CA ALA A 58 12.12 -13.49 -11.87
C ALA A 58 13.61 -13.20 -12.13
N ASP A 59 14.47 -13.71 -11.25
CA ASP A 59 15.91 -13.80 -11.39
C ASP A 59 16.29 -15.22 -10.93
N PRO A 60 17.07 -16.02 -11.67
CA PRO A 60 17.50 -17.36 -11.26
C PRO A 60 18.18 -17.40 -9.87
N ASP A 61 18.79 -16.28 -9.45
CA ASP A 61 19.47 -16.13 -8.16
C ASP A 61 18.52 -15.78 -6.99
N ASN A 62 17.20 -15.61 -7.23
CA ASN A 62 16.22 -15.18 -6.22
C ASN A 62 15.52 -16.31 -5.45
N SER A 63 15.94 -17.58 -5.60
CA SER A 63 15.47 -18.63 -4.70
C SER A 63 16.24 -18.56 -3.39
N THR A 64 15.55 -18.29 -2.28
CA THR A 64 16.16 -18.23 -0.94
C THR A 64 16.80 -19.57 -0.53
N LEU A 65 16.32 -20.71 -1.05
CA LEU A 65 16.94 -22.03 -0.89
C LEU A 65 18.30 -22.12 -1.60
N LEU A 66 18.37 -21.73 -2.88
CA LEU A 66 19.62 -21.77 -3.66
C LEU A 66 20.62 -20.74 -3.15
N GLN A 67 20.13 -19.53 -2.85
CA GLN A 67 20.94 -18.46 -2.29
C GLN A 67 21.56 -18.90 -0.96
N ALA A 68 20.80 -19.56 -0.09
CA ALA A 68 21.33 -20.06 1.17
C ALA A 68 22.47 -21.05 0.96
N ILE A 69 22.34 -21.98 0.00
CA ILE A 69 23.39 -22.96 -0.34
C ILE A 69 24.63 -22.25 -0.91
N GLN A 70 24.44 -21.32 -1.84
CA GLN A 70 25.52 -20.61 -2.53
C GLN A 70 26.31 -19.69 -1.58
N GLU A 71 25.59 -18.93 -0.75
CA GLU A 71 26.19 -17.99 0.21
C GLU A 71 26.64 -18.68 1.52
N GLN A 72 26.28 -19.96 1.69
CA GLN A 72 26.45 -20.72 2.94
C GLN A 72 25.91 -19.96 4.16
N GLN A 73 24.78 -19.29 3.99
CA GLN A 73 24.14 -18.49 5.01
C GLN A 73 22.61 -18.70 4.99
N GLY A 74 22.04 -19.02 6.15
CA GLY A 74 20.59 -19.04 6.31
C GLY A 74 19.99 -17.64 6.26
N SER A 75 18.70 -17.56 5.95
CA SER A 75 17.96 -16.30 5.89
C SER A 75 16.70 -16.36 6.74
N SER A 76 16.21 -15.21 7.17
CA SER A 76 15.01 -15.12 8.00
C SER A 76 14.10 -14.03 7.48
N ARG A 77 12.81 -14.35 7.35
CA ARG A 77 11.73 -13.44 6.92
C ARG A 77 12.00 -12.77 5.57
N ILE A 78 12.54 -13.50 4.60
CA ILE A 78 12.76 -12.99 3.23
C ILE A 78 11.51 -13.22 2.39
N LYS A 79 11.04 -12.18 1.72
CA LYS A 79 9.93 -12.27 0.76
C LYS A 79 10.43 -12.81 -0.57
N GLN A 80 9.79 -13.86 -1.08
CA GLN A 80 10.07 -14.46 -2.38
C GLN A 80 8.82 -14.42 -3.27
N SER A 81 9.00 -14.19 -4.57
CA SER A 81 7.94 -14.29 -5.58
C SER A 81 8.41 -15.13 -6.75
N TYR A 82 7.60 -16.10 -7.16
CA TYR A 82 7.93 -17.05 -8.22
C TYR A 82 6.66 -17.56 -8.89
N VAL A 83 6.82 -18.09 -10.10
CA VAL A 83 5.72 -18.62 -10.92
C VAL A 83 5.84 -20.13 -10.96
N ASN A 84 4.75 -20.83 -10.65
CA ASN A 84 4.73 -22.28 -10.79
C ASN A 84 4.58 -22.72 -12.26
N ARG A 85 4.74 -24.02 -12.54
CA ARG A 85 4.60 -24.58 -13.90
C ARG A 85 3.25 -24.31 -14.58
N TYR A 86 2.22 -23.96 -13.82
CA TYR A 86 0.87 -23.67 -14.34
C TYR A 86 0.66 -22.17 -14.63
N GLY A 87 1.70 -21.35 -14.49
CA GLY A 87 1.64 -19.91 -14.71
C GLY A 87 1.01 -19.13 -13.57
N ARG A 88 0.84 -19.73 -12.38
CA ARG A 88 0.33 -19.04 -11.19
C ARG A 88 1.48 -18.39 -10.44
N GLU A 89 1.36 -17.08 -10.22
CA GLU A 89 2.28 -16.35 -9.35
C GLU A 89 2.00 -16.69 -7.88
N ILE A 90 3.05 -17.01 -7.14
CA ILE A 90 3.06 -17.33 -5.72
C ILE A 90 3.99 -16.33 -5.03
N THR A 91 3.59 -15.86 -3.86
CA THR A 91 4.42 -15.01 -3.01
C THR A 91 4.41 -15.55 -1.60
N THR A 92 5.60 -15.82 -1.05
CA THR A 92 5.78 -16.37 0.30
C THR A 92 6.75 -15.52 1.12
N ILE A 93 6.65 -15.62 2.44
CA ILE A 93 7.67 -15.18 3.38
C ILE A 93 8.39 -16.42 3.89
N ASN A 94 9.71 -16.44 3.70
CA ASN A 94 10.54 -17.62 3.85
C ASN A 94 11.53 -17.42 5.00
N GLN A 95 11.70 -18.49 5.78
CA GLN A 95 12.83 -18.66 6.69
C GLN A 95 13.61 -19.89 6.23
N THR A 96 14.90 -19.70 5.95
CA THR A 96 15.73 -20.71 5.32
C THR A 96 16.93 -21.03 6.20
N ALA A 97 17.15 -22.32 6.46
CA ALA A 97 18.27 -22.83 7.24
C ALA A 97 19.08 -23.86 6.46
N LEU A 98 20.38 -23.94 6.74
CA LEU A 98 21.27 -24.92 6.13
C LEU A 98 21.14 -26.26 6.82
N LEU A 99 21.17 -27.32 6.03
CA LEU A 99 21.34 -28.68 6.52
C LEU A 99 22.83 -29.01 6.48
N ILE A 100 23.47 -29.16 7.64
CA ILE A 100 24.91 -29.39 7.76
C ILE A 100 25.14 -30.78 8.34
N GLU A 101 26.01 -31.56 7.69
CA GLU A 101 26.47 -32.84 8.19
C GLU A 101 27.98 -32.94 7.98
N ASN A 102 28.73 -33.31 9.03
CA ASN A 102 30.19 -33.37 9.04
C ASN A 102 30.85 -32.07 8.55
N ASP A 103 30.41 -30.92 9.07
CA ASP A 103 30.88 -29.57 8.73
C ASP A 103 30.76 -29.19 7.24
N ARG A 104 29.87 -29.85 6.50
CA ARG A 104 29.57 -29.52 5.11
C ARG A 104 28.07 -29.32 4.90
N VAL A 105 27.70 -28.27 4.18
CA VAL A 105 26.31 -27.98 3.77
C VAL A 105 25.82 -29.08 2.84
N GLN A 106 24.87 -29.90 3.27
CA GLN A 106 24.20 -30.96 2.52
C GLN A 106 22.97 -30.49 1.74
N GLY A 107 22.47 -29.29 2.05
CA GLY A 107 21.28 -28.73 1.42
C GLY A 107 20.68 -27.61 2.26
N ALA A 108 19.44 -27.26 1.98
CA ALA A 108 18.71 -26.23 2.72
C ALA A 108 17.27 -26.66 2.97
N VAL A 109 16.71 -26.17 4.08
CA VAL A 109 15.30 -26.27 4.43
C VAL A 109 14.69 -24.89 4.49
N GLU A 110 13.51 -24.75 3.90
CA GLU A 110 12.71 -23.55 3.93
C GLU A 110 11.40 -23.81 4.65
N ILE A 111 11.03 -22.88 5.52
CA ILE A 111 9.69 -22.75 6.07
C ILE A 111 9.03 -21.56 5.40
N ALA A 112 7.94 -21.82 4.67
CA ALA A 112 7.24 -20.83 3.87
C ALA A 112 5.85 -20.52 4.43
N ARG A 113 5.50 -19.23 4.44
CA ARG A 113 4.15 -18.74 4.71
C ARG A 113 3.58 -18.08 3.46
N ASP A 114 2.41 -18.55 3.01
CA ASP A 114 1.74 -18.02 1.82
C ASP A 114 1.15 -16.62 2.08
N VAL A 115 1.58 -15.66 1.27
CA VAL A 115 1.06 -14.29 1.25
C VAL A 115 0.57 -13.90 -0.14
N THR A 116 0.35 -14.88 -1.04
CA THR A 116 -0.06 -14.68 -2.44
C THR A 116 -1.37 -13.92 -2.58
N ARG A 117 -2.31 -14.12 -1.65
CA ARG A 117 -3.59 -13.39 -1.61
C ARG A 117 -3.42 -11.87 -1.41
N LEU A 118 -2.25 -11.41 -0.97
CA LEU A 118 -1.93 -9.98 -0.83
C LEU A 118 -1.63 -9.30 -2.18
N LYS A 119 -1.29 -10.03 -3.26
CA LYS A 119 -1.15 -9.47 -4.63
C LYS A 119 -2.42 -9.57 -5.47
N SER A 120 -3.27 -10.56 -5.20
CA SER A 120 -4.50 -10.82 -5.99
C SER A 120 -5.53 -9.69 -5.95
N SER A 121 -5.34 -8.67 -5.12
CA SER A 121 -6.14 -7.44 -5.11
C SER A 121 -5.87 -6.51 -6.30
N TYR A 122 -4.85 -6.76 -7.14
CA TYR A 122 -4.50 -5.83 -8.22
C TYR A 122 -4.68 -6.34 -9.65
N VAL A 123 -4.68 -7.64 -9.91
CA VAL A 123 -4.82 -8.17 -11.27
C VAL A 123 -5.50 -9.52 -11.22
N ILE A 124 -6.82 -9.57 -11.40
CA ILE A 124 -7.57 -10.61 -12.14
C ILE A 124 -9.00 -10.06 -12.33
N ILE A 125 -9.38 -10.00 -13.60
CA ILE A 125 -10.69 -9.70 -14.19
C ILE A 125 -11.86 -9.91 -13.21
N GLN A 126 -12.38 -8.80 -12.68
CA GLN A 126 -13.55 -8.73 -11.82
C GLN A 126 -14.83 -9.10 -12.59
N THR A 127 -15.15 -10.39 -12.64
CA THR A 127 -16.45 -10.83 -13.17
C THR A 127 -17.30 -11.63 -12.18
N LYS A 128 -16.88 -11.80 -10.91
CA LYS A 128 -17.76 -12.31 -9.84
C LYS A 128 -17.34 -11.81 -8.45
N HIS A 129 -17.56 -10.53 -8.16
CA HIS A 129 -17.82 -10.09 -6.80
C HIS A 129 -19.12 -9.31 -6.80
N ASN A 130 -20.20 -9.94 -6.35
CA ASN A 130 -21.33 -9.17 -5.82
C ASN A 130 -20.75 -8.35 -4.65
N GLY A 131 -20.85 -7.02 -4.71
CA GLY A 131 -20.14 -6.08 -3.82
C GLY A 131 -20.02 -6.59 -2.39
N THR A 132 -18.79 -6.79 -1.92
CA THR A 132 -18.54 -7.40 -0.61
C THR A 132 -18.62 -6.38 0.52
N TYR A 133 -18.36 -5.11 0.23
CA TYR A 133 -18.38 -4.06 1.25
C TYR A 133 -19.77 -3.42 1.41
N THR A 134 -20.14 -3.22 2.66
CA THR A 134 -21.31 -2.47 3.13
C THR A 134 -20.86 -1.36 4.05
N PHE A 135 -21.74 -0.39 4.35
CA PHE A 135 -21.42 0.69 5.29
C PHE A 135 -20.90 0.24 6.66
N ASN A 136 -21.25 -0.97 7.11
CA ASN A 136 -20.73 -1.55 8.37
C ASN A 136 -19.22 -1.86 8.35
N HIS A 137 -18.60 -1.93 7.17
CA HIS A 137 -17.16 -2.14 7.01
C HIS A 137 -16.39 -0.82 7.00
N LEU A 138 -17.06 0.33 6.97
CA LEU A 138 -16.42 1.64 7.02
C LEU A 138 -16.05 1.98 8.46
N ILE A 139 -14.78 2.27 8.69
CA ILE A 139 -14.23 2.55 10.02
C ILE A 139 -14.02 4.06 10.16
N GLY A 140 -14.61 4.62 11.22
CA GLY A 140 -14.42 6.01 11.62
C GLY A 140 -15.67 6.59 12.30
N GLU A 141 -15.43 7.46 13.26
CA GLU A 141 -16.46 8.14 14.06
C GLU A 141 -16.34 9.67 14.01
N SER A 142 -15.29 10.18 13.36
CA SER A 142 -15.09 11.61 13.17
C SER A 142 -16.30 12.24 12.47
N LYS A 143 -16.61 13.49 12.83
CA LYS A 143 -17.73 14.24 12.23
C LYS A 143 -17.63 14.27 10.71
N ALA A 144 -16.41 14.44 10.17
CA ALA A 144 -16.15 14.44 8.74
C ALA A 144 -16.49 13.07 8.11
N MET A 145 -16.03 11.97 8.69
CA MET A 145 -16.34 10.62 8.22
C MET A 145 -17.84 10.31 8.29
N MET A 146 -18.50 10.65 9.40
CA MET A 146 -19.93 10.44 9.58
C MET A 146 -20.78 11.22 8.57
N GLN A 147 -20.34 12.41 8.19
CA GLN A 147 -20.98 13.17 7.12
C GLN A 147 -20.90 12.44 5.78
N VAL A 148 -19.72 11.95 5.39
CA VAL A 148 -19.53 11.17 4.15
C VAL A 148 -20.37 9.90 4.16
N ILE A 149 -20.43 9.18 5.27
CA ILE A 149 -21.28 7.98 5.41
C ILE A 149 -22.76 8.33 5.21
N ASN A 150 -23.23 9.46 5.75
CA ASN A 150 -24.61 9.89 5.58
C ASN A 150 -24.91 10.34 4.13
N ASP A 151 -23.97 11.02 3.48
CA ASP A 151 -24.10 11.46 2.08
C ASP A 151 -24.15 10.26 1.13
N THR A 152 -23.25 9.30 1.32
CA THR A 152 -23.21 8.06 0.54
C THR A 152 -24.45 7.19 0.78
N LYS A 153 -24.97 7.11 2.02
CA LYS A 153 -26.27 6.48 2.31
C LYS A 153 -27.42 7.19 1.58
N ARG A 154 -27.44 8.52 1.51
CA ARG A 154 -28.46 9.26 0.74
C ARG A 154 -28.38 8.95 -0.75
N ALA A 155 -27.16 8.83 -1.29
CA ALA A 155 -26.93 8.48 -2.69
C ALA A 155 -27.49 7.10 -3.07
N THR A 156 -27.69 6.16 -2.13
CA THR A 156 -28.28 4.84 -2.42
C THR A 156 -29.72 4.90 -2.95
N ARG A 157 -30.45 5.99 -2.63
CA ARG A 157 -31.89 6.13 -2.90
C ARG A 157 -32.23 6.36 -4.37
N THR A 158 -31.25 6.77 -5.19
CA THR A 158 -31.44 7.08 -6.60
C THR A 158 -30.41 6.36 -7.47
N SER A 159 -30.68 6.29 -8.78
CA SER A 159 -29.73 5.81 -9.79
C SER A 159 -28.87 6.93 -10.38
N SER A 160 -28.80 8.09 -9.72
CA SER A 160 -27.97 9.22 -10.16
C SER A 160 -26.49 8.82 -10.19
N SER A 161 -25.74 9.47 -11.09
CA SER A 161 -24.28 9.40 -11.09
C SER A 161 -23.74 9.93 -9.75
N VAL A 162 -22.72 9.25 -9.21
CA VAL A 162 -22.02 9.69 -8.00
C VAL A 162 -20.56 9.93 -8.34
N LEU A 163 -20.02 11.06 -7.91
CA LEU A 163 -18.61 11.40 -8.01
C LEU A 163 -17.98 11.39 -6.61
N LEU A 164 -17.07 10.46 -6.37
CA LEU A 164 -16.27 10.37 -5.15
C LEU A 164 -14.90 11.00 -5.40
N TYR A 165 -14.53 12.02 -4.65
CA TYR A 165 -13.23 12.68 -4.84
C TYR A 165 -12.50 12.85 -3.52
N GLY A 166 -11.18 13.06 -3.61
CA GLY A 166 -10.28 13.14 -2.46
C GLY A 166 -9.05 12.29 -2.68
N GLU A 167 -8.04 12.45 -1.84
CA GLU A 167 -6.71 11.89 -2.07
C GLU A 167 -6.68 10.36 -2.23
N THR A 168 -5.61 9.87 -2.87
CA THR A 168 -5.35 8.43 -2.99
C THR A 168 -5.19 7.79 -1.60
N GLY A 169 -5.72 6.56 -1.45
CA GLY A 169 -5.63 5.82 -0.19
C GLY A 169 -6.64 6.22 0.89
N THR A 170 -7.64 7.05 0.59
CA THR A 170 -8.70 7.45 1.54
C THR A 170 -9.84 6.43 1.70
N GLY A 171 -9.93 5.44 0.80
CA GLY A 171 -10.96 4.38 0.82
C GLY A 171 -12.18 4.64 -0.08
N LYS A 172 -12.04 5.45 -1.15
CA LYS A 172 -13.14 5.77 -2.09
C LYS A 172 -13.84 4.52 -2.66
N GLU A 173 -13.10 3.46 -2.96
CA GLU A 173 -13.66 2.20 -3.46
C GLU A 173 -14.65 1.55 -2.48
N LEU A 174 -14.35 1.57 -1.17
CA LEU A 174 -15.23 1.03 -0.13
C LEU A 174 -16.57 1.78 -0.07
N PHE A 175 -16.54 3.09 -0.31
CA PHE A 175 -17.76 3.89 -0.42
C PHE A 175 -18.53 3.57 -1.69
N ALA A 176 -17.85 3.40 -2.83
CA ALA A 176 -18.49 3.03 -4.09
C ALA A 176 -19.20 1.68 -3.99
N GLU A 177 -18.53 0.68 -3.41
CA GLU A 177 -19.13 -0.63 -3.12
C GLU A 177 -20.32 -0.51 -2.16
N SER A 178 -20.16 0.24 -1.07
CA SER A 178 -21.25 0.43 -0.09
C SER A 178 -22.48 1.12 -0.70
N ILE A 179 -22.28 2.06 -1.64
CA ILE A 179 -23.37 2.70 -2.38
C ILE A 179 -24.10 1.68 -3.26
N HIS A 180 -23.37 0.81 -3.95
CA HIS A 180 -23.97 -0.25 -4.76
C HIS A 180 -24.76 -1.24 -3.87
N SER A 181 -24.11 -1.79 -2.84
CA SER A 181 -24.68 -2.75 -1.89
C SER A 181 -25.91 -2.20 -1.15
N GLY A 182 -25.95 -0.89 -0.90
CA GLY A 182 -27.10 -0.23 -0.27
C GLY A 182 -28.23 0.19 -1.22
N SER A 183 -28.07 0.00 -2.54
CA SER A 183 -29.02 0.48 -3.54
C SER A 183 -30.02 -0.56 -4.01
N THR A 184 -30.99 -0.13 -4.83
CA THR A 184 -31.94 -1.01 -5.54
C THR A 184 -31.29 -1.92 -6.58
N ARG A 185 -29.99 -1.74 -6.87
CA ARG A 185 -29.20 -2.57 -7.79
C ARG A 185 -28.23 -3.51 -7.07
N SER A 186 -28.38 -3.71 -5.76
CA SER A 186 -27.46 -4.53 -4.95
C SER A 186 -27.37 -6.01 -5.35
N ASP A 187 -28.40 -6.53 -6.03
CA ASP A 187 -28.43 -7.88 -6.60
C ASP A 187 -27.96 -7.93 -8.07
N LYS A 188 -27.57 -6.79 -8.64
CA LYS A 188 -27.16 -6.63 -10.05
C LYS A 188 -25.64 -6.59 -10.19
N PRO A 189 -25.10 -6.72 -11.41
CA PRO A 189 -23.66 -6.67 -11.62
C PRO A 189 -23.03 -5.39 -11.04
N TYR A 190 -21.94 -5.56 -10.31
CA TYR A 190 -21.03 -4.50 -9.91
C TYR A 190 -19.72 -4.71 -10.66
N ILE A 191 -19.41 -3.81 -11.58
CA ILE A 191 -18.19 -3.87 -12.39
C ILE A 191 -17.33 -2.68 -12.02
N THR A 192 -16.03 -2.90 -11.87
CA THR A 192 -15.07 -1.83 -11.59
C THR A 192 -14.00 -1.77 -12.67
N GLN A 193 -13.49 -0.56 -12.92
CA GLN A 193 -12.38 -0.32 -13.81
C GLN A 193 -11.55 0.86 -13.29
N ASN A 194 -10.29 0.60 -12.94
CA ASN A 194 -9.31 1.66 -12.70
C ASN A 194 -8.76 2.14 -14.05
N CYS A 195 -8.91 3.43 -14.35
CA CYS A 195 -8.55 4.02 -15.64
C CYS A 195 -7.04 4.26 -15.79
N ALA A 196 -6.28 4.36 -14.70
CA ALA A 196 -4.84 4.60 -14.73
C ALA A 196 -4.01 3.33 -15.03
N ALA A 197 -4.57 2.15 -14.75
CA ALA A 197 -3.84 0.88 -14.85
C ALA A 197 -3.71 0.33 -16.29
N ILE A 198 -4.40 0.91 -17.29
CA ILE A 198 -4.54 0.31 -18.62
C ILE A 198 -4.13 1.30 -19.73
N PRO A 199 -3.34 0.86 -20.74
CA PRO A 199 -3.06 1.65 -21.93
C PRO A 199 -4.33 2.10 -22.67
N GLU A 200 -4.34 3.31 -23.22
CA GLU A 200 -5.52 3.94 -23.84
C GLU A 200 -6.25 3.05 -24.85
N GLN A 201 -5.52 2.42 -25.78
CA GLN A 201 -6.12 1.61 -26.84
C GLN A 201 -6.83 0.35 -26.29
N LEU A 202 -6.29 -0.22 -25.22
CA LEU A 202 -6.90 -1.34 -24.52
C LEU A 202 -8.10 -0.87 -23.70
N LEU A 203 -8.00 0.29 -23.05
CA LEU A 203 -9.06 0.87 -22.24
C LEU A 203 -10.33 1.15 -23.05
N GLU A 204 -10.18 1.69 -24.27
CA GLU A 204 -11.32 1.89 -25.17
C GLU A 204 -12.06 0.58 -25.48
N SER A 205 -11.31 -0.44 -25.89
CA SER A 205 -11.84 -1.76 -26.25
C SER A 205 -12.48 -2.46 -25.04
N ILE A 206 -11.94 -2.25 -23.84
CA ILE A 206 -12.48 -2.81 -22.59
C ILE A 206 -13.79 -2.11 -22.23
N LEU A 207 -13.83 -0.78 -22.22
CA LEU A 207 -15.02 -0.02 -21.84
C LEU A 207 -16.18 -0.22 -22.81
N PHE A 208 -15.92 -0.08 -24.11
CA PHE A 208 -16.96 -0.01 -25.14
C PHE A 208 -17.15 -1.30 -25.94
N GLY A 209 -16.23 -2.27 -25.82
CA GLY A 209 -16.27 -3.53 -26.55
C GLY A 209 -15.67 -3.42 -27.96
N THR A 210 -15.47 -4.56 -28.60
CA THR A 210 -14.87 -4.66 -29.94
C THR A 210 -15.79 -5.43 -30.87
N ALA A 211 -15.93 -4.97 -32.11
CA ALA A 211 -16.56 -5.73 -33.18
C ALA A 211 -15.51 -6.52 -33.99
N ASN A 212 -15.94 -7.60 -34.64
CA ASN A 212 -15.08 -8.32 -35.58
C ASN A 212 -14.57 -7.38 -36.68
N GLY A 213 -13.25 -7.42 -36.94
CA GLY A 213 -12.62 -6.62 -38.00
C GLY A 213 -12.31 -5.17 -37.64
N ALA A 214 -12.48 -4.75 -36.37
CA ALA A 214 -12.09 -3.42 -35.91
C ALA A 214 -10.58 -3.13 -36.08
N PHE A 215 -9.76 -4.16 -35.89
CA PHE A 215 -8.32 -4.20 -36.17
C PHE A 215 -7.89 -5.65 -36.42
N THR A 216 -6.65 -5.88 -36.87
CA THR A 216 -6.12 -7.23 -37.15
C THR A 216 -6.18 -8.11 -35.91
N GLY A 217 -6.94 -9.21 -35.98
CA GLY A 217 -7.13 -10.13 -34.84
C GLY A 217 -8.23 -9.73 -33.86
N ALA A 218 -8.97 -8.64 -34.12
CA ALA A 218 -10.10 -8.23 -33.29
C ALA A 218 -11.22 -9.29 -33.30
N LYS A 219 -11.64 -9.71 -32.10
CA LYS A 219 -12.79 -10.59 -31.89
C LYS A 219 -13.98 -9.78 -31.40
N ASP A 220 -15.17 -10.24 -31.72
CA ASP A 220 -16.40 -9.70 -31.17
C ASP A 220 -16.46 -9.95 -29.65
N LYS A 221 -16.43 -8.88 -28.85
CA LYS A 221 -16.42 -8.94 -27.39
C LYS A 221 -17.22 -7.79 -26.78
N PRO A 222 -18.15 -8.06 -25.83
CA PRO A 222 -18.91 -7.02 -25.16
C PRO A 222 -18.01 -6.17 -24.25
N GLY A 223 -18.26 -4.85 -24.24
CA GLY A 223 -17.57 -3.91 -23.34
C GLY A 223 -18.10 -3.95 -21.90
N LEU A 224 -17.42 -3.25 -21.00
CA LEU A 224 -17.86 -3.14 -19.60
C LEU A 224 -19.24 -2.50 -19.45
N PHE A 225 -19.61 -1.55 -20.32
CA PHE A 225 -20.96 -0.97 -20.31
C PHE A 225 -22.06 -2.00 -20.61
N GLU A 226 -21.82 -2.92 -21.54
CA GLU A 226 -22.75 -3.99 -21.85
C GLU A 226 -22.80 -5.01 -20.71
N GLN A 227 -21.64 -5.35 -20.14
CA GLN A 227 -21.54 -6.29 -19.02
C GLN A 227 -22.20 -5.73 -17.74
N ALA A 228 -22.16 -4.41 -17.54
CA ALA A 228 -22.75 -3.73 -16.39
C ALA A 228 -24.23 -3.37 -16.60
N HIS A 229 -24.86 -3.80 -17.70
CA HIS A 229 -26.25 -3.49 -18.00
C HIS A 229 -27.19 -3.93 -16.86
N GLY A 230 -28.06 -3.02 -16.41
CA GLY A 230 -28.94 -3.19 -15.25
C GLY A 230 -28.23 -3.04 -13.89
N GLY A 231 -26.91 -2.95 -13.88
CA GLY A 231 -26.05 -2.90 -12.70
C GLY A 231 -25.38 -1.55 -12.47
N THR A 232 -24.17 -1.59 -11.90
CA THR A 232 -23.35 -0.42 -11.58
C THR A 232 -21.94 -0.59 -12.13
N LEU A 233 -21.40 0.47 -12.74
CA LEU A 233 -20.02 0.56 -13.19
C LEU A 233 -19.28 1.62 -12.36
N LEU A 234 -18.24 1.20 -11.64
CA LEU A 234 -17.26 2.07 -11.01
C LEU A 234 -16.15 2.39 -12.01
N LEU A 235 -15.94 3.68 -12.25
CA LEU A 235 -14.80 4.20 -13.00
C LEU A 235 -13.85 4.88 -12.02
N ASP A 236 -12.83 4.15 -11.59
CA ASP A 236 -11.81 4.68 -10.68
C ASP A 236 -10.73 5.45 -11.43
N GLU A 237 -10.20 6.48 -10.77
CA GLU A 237 -9.26 7.47 -11.34
C GLU A 237 -9.74 8.03 -12.70
N ILE A 238 -10.99 8.50 -12.76
CA ILE A 238 -11.62 9.01 -13.99
C ILE A 238 -10.86 10.18 -14.63
N ASN A 239 -10.11 10.93 -13.83
CA ASN A 239 -9.23 12.01 -14.29
C ASN A 239 -8.01 11.48 -15.06
N SER A 240 -7.68 10.18 -14.96
CA SER A 240 -6.69 9.52 -15.81
C SER A 240 -7.24 9.07 -17.18
N LEU A 241 -8.56 9.21 -17.42
CA LEU A 241 -9.16 8.84 -18.69
C LEU A 241 -8.79 9.87 -19.79
N PRO A 242 -8.24 9.45 -20.94
CA PRO A 242 -7.91 10.36 -22.04
C PRO A 242 -9.12 11.16 -22.53
N LEU A 243 -8.92 12.43 -22.90
CA LEU A 243 -10.00 13.35 -23.31
C LEU A 243 -10.86 12.81 -24.47
N ALA A 244 -10.27 12.03 -25.38
CA ALA A 244 -11.00 11.38 -26.46
C ALA A 244 -12.00 10.33 -25.94
N LEU A 245 -11.60 9.54 -24.94
CA LEU A 245 -12.47 8.56 -24.30
C LEU A 245 -13.50 9.22 -23.38
N GLN A 246 -13.17 10.36 -22.76
CA GLN A 246 -14.14 11.17 -22.02
C GLN A 246 -15.32 11.62 -22.90
N ALA A 247 -15.06 12.00 -24.15
CA ALA A 247 -16.11 12.38 -25.10
C ALA A 247 -17.02 11.19 -25.47
N LYS A 248 -16.45 9.98 -25.60
CA LYS A 248 -17.25 8.75 -25.83
C LYS A 248 -18.06 8.36 -24.61
N LEU A 249 -17.46 8.44 -23.43
CA LEU A 249 -18.14 8.22 -22.16
C LEU A 249 -19.35 9.15 -22.02
N LEU A 250 -19.18 10.45 -22.29
CA LEU A 250 -20.26 11.43 -22.24
C LEU A 250 -21.46 11.01 -23.11
N ARG A 251 -21.23 10.52 -24.34
CA ARG A 251 -22.30 10.03 -25.23
C ARG A 251 -23.03 8.84 -24.61
N VAL A 252 -22.32 7.88 -24.02
CA VAL A 252 -22.95 6.76 -23.33
C VAL A 252 -23.82 7.23 -22.16
N LEU A 253 -23.35 8.22 -21.40
CA LEU A 253 -24.11 8.80 -20.28
C LEU A 253 -25.36 9.57 -20.72
N GLN A 254 -25.32 10.22 -21.88
CA GLN A 254 -26.40 11.02 -22.45
C GLN A 254 -27.44 10.14 -23.16
N ASP A 255 -26.98 9.34 -24.12
CA ASP A 255 -27.83 8.60 -25.06
C ASP A 255 -28.25 7.23 -24.52
N LYS A 256 -27.63 6.76 -23.43
CA LYS A 256 -27.84 5.41 -22.86
C LYS A 256 -27.63 4.30 -23.89
N THR A 257 -26.70 4.53 -24.81
CA THR A 257 -26.29 3.57 -25.83
C THR A 257 -24.78 3.48 -25.90
N VAL A 258 -24.27 2.31 -26.26
CA VAL A 258 -22.85 2.08 -26.50
C VAL A 258 -22.64 1.50 -27.90
N ARG A 259 -21.62 2.00 -28.59
CA ARG A 259 -21.18 1.48 -29.89
C ARG A 259 -19.80 0.84 -29.71
N ARG A 260 -19.69 -0.44 -30.06
CA ARG A 260 -18.41 -1.17 -30.04
C ARG A 260 -17.40 -0.54 -30.99
N VAL A 261 -16.12 -0.65 -30.67
CA VAL A 261 -15.02 -0.22 -31.54
C VAL A 261 -15.10 -0.98 -32.86
N GLY A 262 -15.11 -0.24 -33.99
CA GLY A 262 -15.30 -0.78 -35.33
C GLY A 262 -16.73 -1.25 -35.65
N GLY A 263 -17.66 -1.17 -34.70
CA GLY A 263 -19.06 -1.53 -34.89
C GLY A 263 -19.90 -0.38 -35.45
N THR A 264 -21.02 -0.72 -36.09
CA THR A 264 -22.00 0.25 -36.62
C THR A 264 -23.33 0.24 -35.87
N ARG A 265 -23.52 -0.71 -34.95
CA ARG A 265 -24.76 -0.90 -34.19
C ARG A 265 -24.62 -0.29 -32.80
N ASP A 266 -25.65 0.45 -32.40
CA ASP A 266 -25.79 0.98 -31.04
C ASP A 266 -26.52 -0.04 -30.16
N VAL A 267 -26.01 -0.27 -28.96
CA VAL A 267 -26.56 -1.19 -27.97
C VAL A 267 -27.08 -0.37 -26.79
N VAL A 268 -28.36 -0.49 -26.45
CA VAL A 268 -28.96 0.23 -25.31
C VAL A 268 -28.43 -0.33 -23.99
N VAL A 269 -27.99 0.55 -23.10
CA VAL A 269 -27.43 0.21 -21.79
C VAL A 269 -28.04 1.02 -20.66
N ASP A 270 -28.46 0.33 -19.60
CA ASP A 270 -28.91 0.96 -18.34
C ASP A 270 -27.88 0.73 -17.23
N VAL A 271 -26.88 1.61 -17.15
CA VAL A 271 -25.79 1.49 -16.18
C VAL A 271 -25.83 2.67 -15.22
N ARG A 272 -25.75 2.37 -13.93
CA ARG A 272 -25.51 3.36 -12.87
C ARG A 272 -24.01 3.61 -12.79
N ILE A 273 -23.61 4.87 -12.72
CA ILE A 273 -22.21 5.25 -12.74
C ILE A 273 -21.78 5.77 -11.38
N ILE A 274 -20.70 5.22 -10.87
CA ILE A 274 -19.94 5.79 -9.77
C ILE A 274 -18.57 6.09 -10.34
N ALA A 275 -18.09 7.31 -10.20
CA ALA A 275 -16.75 7.70 -10.64
C ALA A 275 -15.93 8.12 -9.43
N SER A 276 -14.63 7.86 -9.45
CA SER A 276 -13.69 8.40 -8.47
C SER A 276 -12.51 9.13 -9.08
N MET A 277 -12.01 10.14 -8.38
CA MET A 277 -10.79 10.88 -8.74
C MET A 277 -9.96 11.21 -7.49
N ASN A 278 -8.68 11.47 -7.69
CA ASN A 278 -7.71 11.73 -6.62
C ASN A 278 -7.41 13.22 -6.38
N GLU A 279 -8.04 14.12 -7.14
CA GLU A 279 -7.86 15.57 -7.08
C GLU A 279 -9.23 16.28 -6.96
N GLU A 280 -9.21 17.60 -6.71
CA GLU A 280 -10.43 18.40 -6.63
C GLU A 280 -11.06 18.56 -8.04
N PRO A 281 -12.38 18.33 -8.20
CA PRO A 281 -13.01 18.31 -9.53
C PRO A 281 -12.90 19.64 -10.30
N ASP A 282 -12.97 20.77 -9.59
CA ASP A 282 -12.89 22.09 -10.23
C ASP A 282 -11.47 22.34 -10.77
N GLU A 283 -10.43 21.92 -10.04
CA GLU A 283 -9.03 21.97 -10.51
C GLU A 283 -8.81 21.06 -11.73
N ALA A 284 -9.38 19.85 -11.73
CA ALA A 284 -9.28 18.93 -12.88
C ALA A 284 -9.87 19.53 -14.17
N VAL A 285 -10.96 20.30 -14.05
CA VAL A 285 -11.58 20.99 -15.19
C VAL A 285 -10.75 22.20 -15.62
N GLU A 286 -10.26 23.01 -14.68
CA GLU A 286 -9.43 24.18 -14.97
C GLU A 286 -8.11 23.80 -15.66
N ASN A 287 -7.48 22.71 -15.24
CA ASN A 287 -6.23 22.20 -15.80
C ASN A 287 -6.41 21.45 -17.13
N GLY A 288 -7.65 21.31 -17.62
CA GLY A 288 -7.95 20.60 -18.87
C GLY A 288 -7.78 19.08 -18.79
N VAL A 289 -7.65 18.53 -17.59
CA VAL A 289 -7.60 17.07 -17.33
C VAL A 289 -8.99 16.46 -17.54
N MET A 290 -10.03 17.18 -17.16
CA MET A 290 -11.42 16.75 -17.31
C MET A 290 -12.23 17.71 -18.19
N ARG A 291 -13.02 17.15 -19.11
CA ARG A 291 -13.97 17.96 -19.87
C ARG A 291 -15.10 18.48 -18.99
N LYS A 292 -15.39 19.77 -19.09
CA LYS A 292 -16.46 20.45 -18.35
C LYS A 292 -17.85 19.80 -18.55
N ASP A 293 -18.16 19.35 -19.76
CA ASP A 293 -19.43 18.70 -20.09
C ASP A 293 -19.59 17.32 -19.42
N LEU A 294 -18.52 16.52 -19.40
CA LEU A 294 -18.48 15.26 -18.68
C LEU A 294 -18.57 15.46 -17.17
N TYR A 295 -17.84 16.44 -16.63
CA TYR A 295 -17.88 16.78 -15.21
C TYR A 295 -19.31 17.02 -14.73
N TYR A 296 -20.08 17.91 -15.38
CA TYR A 296 -21.46 18.17 -14.96
C TYR A 296 -22.38 16.96 -15.08
N ARG A 297 -22.09 16.01 -15.98
CA ARG A 297 -22.88 14.78 -16.11
C ARG A 297 -22.58 13.75 -15.02
N LEU A 298 -21.36 13.73 -14.50
CA LEU A 298 -20.94 12.86 -13.40
C LEU A 298 -21.23 13.46 -12.04
N ASN A 299 -21.11 14.79 -11.91
CA ASN A 299 -21.23 15.54 -10.66
C ASN A 299 -22.68 15.81 -10.23
N VAL A 300 -23.57 14.81 -10.34
CA VAL A 300 -24.95 14.92 -9.86
C VAL A 300 -24.98 14.79 -8.33
N VAL A 301 -24.15 13.89 -7.79
CA VAL A 301 -23.90 13.76 -6.36
C VAL A 301 -22.39 13.73 -6.15
N ALA A 302 -21.81 14.86 -5.74
CA ALA A 302 -20.40 14.96 -5.36
C ALA A 302 -20.22 14.63 -3.88
N ILE A 303 -19.24 13.79 -3.56
CA ILE A 303 -18.89 13.47 -2.17
C ILE A 303 -17.38 13.50 -2.00
N ARG A 304 -16.89 14.45 -1.19
CA ARG A 304 -15.50 14.55 -0.77
C ARG A 304 -15.20 13.52 0.30
N VAL A 305 -14.26 12.62 0.07
CA VAL A 305 -13.73 11.73 1.10
C VAL A 305 -12.52 12.41 1.75
N PRO A 306 -12.59 12.78 3.04
CA PRO A 306 -11.55 13.57 3.69
C PRO A 306 -10.25 12.75 3.84
N PRO A 307 -9.09 13.40 3.67
CA PRO A 307 -7.81 12.79 3.99
C PRO A 307 -7.71 12.47 5.48
N LEU A 308 -6.85 11.52 5.84
CA LEU A 308 -6.74 10.99 7.20
C LEU A 308 -6.37 12.08 8.22
N ARG A 309 -5.55 13.06 7.83
CA ARG A 309 -5.21 14.23 8.66
C ARG A 309 -6.41 15.10 9.07
N GLU A 310 -7.47 15.15 8.25
CA GLU A 310 -8.72 15.88 8.59
C GLU A 310 -9.64 15.06 9.51
N ARG A 311 -9.31 13.78 9.74
CA ARG A 311 -10.03 12.84 10.59
C ARG A 311 -9.08 12.07 11.51
N ALA A 312 -8.10 12.75 12.10
CA ALA A 312 -7.08 12.14 12.94
C ALA A 312 -7.65 11.36 14.16
N GLY A 313 -8.86 11.69 14.62
CA GLY A 313 -9.57 10.93 15.65
C GLY A 313 -9.90 9.48 15.24
N ASP A 314 -9.97 9.19 13.94
CA ASP A 314 -10.25 7.84 13.43
C ASP A 314 -8.99 6.95 13.42
N ILE A 315 -7.78 7.51 13.62
CA ILE A 315 -6.51 6.78 13.55
C ILE A 315 -6.47 5.64 14.56
N ASP A 316 -6.93 5.86 15.79
CA ASP A 316 -6.94 4.83 16.82
C ASP A 316 -7.80 3.62 16.40
N LEU A 317 -9.02 3.89 15.92
CA LEU A 317 -9.95 2.86 15.45
C LEU A 317 -9.37 2.07 14.28
N LEU A 318 -8.75 2.77 13.33
CA LEU A 318 -8.10 2.16 12.17
C LEU A 318 -6.93 1.28 12.60
N VAL A 319 -6.06 1.77 13.48
CA VAL A 319 -4.91 1.01 14.01
C VAL A 319 -5.37 -0.27 14.69
N HIS A 320 -6.38 -0.20 15.56
CA HIS A 320 -6.91 -1.38 16.24
C HIS A 320 -7.55 -2.38 15.26
N ALA A 321 -8.26 -1.89 14.25
CA ALA A 321 -8.85 -2.74 13.23
C ALA A 321 -7.78 -3.44 12.37
N PHE A 322 -6.70 -2.73 12.01
CA PHE A 322 -5.59 -3.33 11.29
C PHE A 322 -4.85 -4.36 12.13
N ILE A 323 -4.63 -4.09 13.42
CA ILE A 323 -4.03 -5.07 14.34
C ILE A 323 -4.90 -6.34 14.41
N HIS A 324 -6.21 -6.20 14.56
CA HIS A 324 -7.12 -7.35 14.54
C HIS A 324 -7.01 -8.12 13.22
N LYS A 325 -7.11 -7.41 12.09
CA LYS A 325 -7.00 -7.99 10.74
C LYS A 325 -5.71 -8.79 10.59
N PHE A 326 -4.59 -8.23 11.01
CA PHE A 326 -3.27 -8.84 10.83
C PHE A 326 -2.95 -9.90 11.89
N ASN A 327 -3.52 -9.84 13.09
CA ASN A 327 -3.43 -10.95 14.04
C ASN A 327 -4.08 -12.21 13.46
N ASP A 328 -5.28 -12.07 12.88
CA ASP A 328 -5.99 -13.19 12.26
C ASP A 328 -5.21 -13.78 11.07
N LEU A 329 -4.60 -12.88 10.28
CA LEU A 329 -3.86 -13.22 9.07
C LEU A 329 -2.49 -13.84 9.36
N PHE A 330 -1.72 -13.24 10.27
CA PHE A 330 -0.34 -13.64 10.59
C PHE A 330 -0.26 -14.63 11.75
N LYS A 331 -1.41 -15.00 12.34
CA LYS A 331 -1.51 -15.86 13.54
C LYS A 331 -0.68 -15.30 14.70
N MET A 332 -0.88 -14.02 14.96
CA MET A 332 -0.21 -13.27 16.03
C MET A 332 -1.18 -12.88 17.14
N HIS A 333 -0.64 -12.40 18.26
CA HIS A 333 -1.41 -12.01 19.43
C HIS A 333 -1.05 -10.60 19.94
N VAL A 334 -0.87 -9.65 19.02
CA VAL A 334 -0.65 -8.24 19.38
C VAL A 334 -1.95 -7.66 19.94
N GLN A 335 -1.93 -7.18 21.18
CA GLN A 335 -3.14 -6.75 21.90
C GLN A 335 -3.32 -5.23 21.91
N SER A 336 -2.21 -4.47 21.89
CA SER A 336 -2.26 -3.02 22.04
C SER A 336 -1.13 -2.32 21.29
N VAL A 337 -1.19 -0.99 21.27
CA VAL A 337 -0.14 -0.11 20.74
C VAL A 337 0.43 0.73 21.88
N ASP A 338 1.74 0.94 21.87
CA ASP A 338 2.40 1.82 22.81
C ASP A 338 1.81 3.25 22.70
N PRO A 339 1.43 3.89 23.82
CA PRO A 339 0.81 5.22 23.79
C PRO A 339 1.66 6.30 23.11
N LYS A 340 3.00 6.20 23.19
CA LYS A 340 3.89 7.14 22.48
C LYS A 340 3.78 6.91 20.98
N LEU A 341 3.79 5.66 20.52
CA LEU A 341 3.56 5.34 19.11
C LEU A 341 2.21 5.87 18.63
N LEU A 342 1.14 5.67 19.40
CA LEU A 342 -0.19 6.16 19.02
C LEU A 342 -0.25 7.68 18.89
N THR A 343 0.41 8.41 19.81
CA THR A 343 0.54 9.87 19.72
C THR A 343 1.25 10.29 18.44
N ILE A 344 2.33 9.60 18.07
CA ILE A 344 3.09 9.88 16.84
C ILE A 344 2.25 9.63 15.59
N LEU A 345 1.49 8.54 15.57
CA LEU A 345 0.59 8.23 14.45
C LEU A 345 -0.43 9.36 14.28
N ARG A 346 -1.02 9.89 15.37
CA ARG A 346 -1.98 11.00 15.29
C ARG A 346 -1.39 12.31 14.77
N GLU A 347 -0.11 12.57 15.00
CA GLU A 347 0.58 13.77 14.54
C GLU A 347 1.10 13.64 13.10
N HIS A 348 1.06 12.44 12.51
CA HIS A 348 1.55 12.21 11.15
C HIS A 348 0.50 12.61 10.10
N ASP A 349 0.94 13.29 9.03
CA ASP A 349 0.05 13.80 7.98
C ASP A 349 -0.57 12.70 7.09
N PHE A 350 0.08 11.54 7.02
CA PHE A 350 -0.28 10.40 6.15
C PHE A 350 -0.61 10.79 4.70
N PRO A 351 0.38 11.19 3.89
CA PRO A 351 0.17 11.48 2.47
C PRO A 351 -0.44 10.32 1.68
N GLY A 352 -0.20 9.07 2.07
CA GLY A 352 -0.86 7.89 1.49
C GLY A 352 -2.13 7.46 2.24
N ASN A 353 -2.62 8.31 3.16
CA ASN A 353 -3.86 8.16 3.90
C ASN A 353 -3.98 6.80 4.62
N VAL A 354 -5.17 6.17 4.55
CA VAL A 354 -5.47 4.91 5.23
C VAL A 354 -4.60 3.77 4.70
N ARG A 355 -4.25 3.79 3.41
CA ARG A 355 -3.36 2.80 2.80
C ARG A 355 -1.95 2.85 3.38
N GLU A 356 -1.40 4.05 3.58
CA GLU A 356 -0.10 4.21 4.23
C GLU A 356 -0.14 3.74 5.68
N LEU A 357 -1.19 4.10 6.43
CA LEU A 357 -1.37 3.62 7.80
C LEU A 357 -1.45 2.09 7.85
N GLU A 358 -2.25 1.48 6.98
CA GLU A 358 -2.38 0.02 6.88
C GLU A 358 -1.03 -0.65 6.60
N HIS A 359 -0.31 -0.19 5.58
CA HIS A 359 1.02 -0.73 5.25
C HIS A 359 2.02 -0.54 6.39
N LEU A 360 1.94 0.58 7.11
CA LEU A 360 2.83 0.86 8.24
C LEU A 360 2.58 -0.12 9.39
N ILE A 361 1.31 -0.38 9.74
CA ILE A 361 0.93 -1.35 10.77
C ILE A 361 1.25 -2.78 10.31
N GLU A 362 0.99 -3.12 9.06
CA GLU A 362 1.36 -4.42 8.47
C GLU A 362 2.86 -4.68 8.58
N GLY A 363 3.68 -3.72 8.13
CA GLY A 363 5.14 -3.80 8.20
C GLY A 363 5.63 -3.93 9.64
N ALA A 364 5.03 -3.19 10.57
CA ALA A 364 5.38 -3.27 11.97
C ALA A 364 5.03 -4.64 12.58
N MET A 365 3.87 -5.21 12.24
CA MET A 365 3.49 -6.55 12.72
C MET A 365 4.38 -7.65 12.17
N ASN A 366 4.94 -7.49 10.97
CA ASN A 366 5.89 -8.47 10.41
C ASN A 366 7.23 -8.55 11.17
N VAL A 367 7.59 -7.53 11.97
CA VAL A 367 8.85 -7.51 12.72
C VAL A 367 8.68 -7.74 14.23
N VAL A 368 7.45 -7.74 14.73
CA VAL A 368 7.14 -8.05 16.14
C VAL A 368 7.60 -9.46 16.51
N ASP A 369 8.16 -9.62 17.71
CA ASP A 369 8.55 -10.91 18.27
C ASP A 369 7.33 -11.69 18.80
N GLU A 370 7.41 -13.02 18.86
CA GLU A 370 6.25 -13.88 19.21
C GLU A 370 5.66 -13.59 20.59
N ASP A 371 6.50 -13.19 21.56
CA ASP A 371 6.07 -12.88 22.93
C ASP A 371 5.58 -11.43 23.11
N GLU A 372 5.77 -10.57 22.09
CA GLU A 372 5.43 -9.16 22.19
C GLU A 372 3.95 -8.90 21.87
N LYS A 373 3.23 -8.44 22.89
CA LYS A 373 1.80 -8.10 22.79
C LYS A 373 1.54 -6.62 22.49
N VAL A 374 2.58 -5.80 22.40
CA VAL A 374 2.47 -4.34 22.25
C VAL A 374 3.24 -3.88 21.02
N LEU A 375 2.57 -3.23 20.08
CA LEU A 375 3.22 -2.59 18.94
C LEU A 375 3.93 -1.31 19.40
N LYS A 376 5.23 -1.17 19.14
CA LYS A 376 6.06 -0.05 19.57
C LYS A 376 6.74 0.63 18.38
N ILE A 377 7.36 1.78 18.63
CA ILE A 377 8.09 2.55 17.62
C ILE A 377 9.26 1.78 17.01
N GLU A 378 9.86 0.84 17.75
CA GLU A 378 10.99 0.01 17.27
C GLU A 378 10.58 -0.98 16.18
N HIS A 379 9.29 -1.31 16.08
CA HIS A 379 8.75 -2.13 15.00
C HIS A 379 8.50 -1.31 13.72
N MET A 380 8.51 0.02 13.80
CA MET A 380 8.23 0.86 12.64
C MET A 380 9.45 0.92 11.69
N PRO A 381 9.23 1.04 10.36
CA PRO A 381 10.32 1.25 9.42
C PRO A 381 11.22 2.42 9.81
N ASN A 382 12.53 2.28 9.55
CA ASN A 382 13.55 3.28 9.90
C ASN A 382 13.20 4.69 9.41
N TYR A 383 12.60 4.84 8.22
CA TYR A 383 12.22 6.15 7.69
C TYR A 383 11.18 6.87 8.58
N PHE A 384 10.26 6.11 9.19
CA PHE A 384 9.25 6.63 10.10
C PHE A 384 9.85 6.94 11.47
N ALA A 385 10.65 6.02 12.02
CA ALA A 385 11.34 6.20 13.29
C ALA A 385 12.36 7.36 13.28
N GLN A 386 13.04 7.62 12.16
CA GLN A 386 13.98 8.73 12.02
C GLN A 386 13.29 10.09 11.96
N ARG A 387 12.12 10.19 11.31
CA ARG A 387 11.29 11.41 11.35
C ARG A 387 10.92 11.76 12.79
N PHE A 388 10.57 10.74 13.59
CA PHE A 388 10.29 10.90 15.01
C PHE A 388 11.50 11.44 15.80
N ARG A 389 12.69 10.83 15.65
CA ARG A 389 13.89 11.31 16.35
C ARG A 389 14.22 12.77 16.04
N ARG A 390 13.97 13.22 14.80
CA ARG A 390 14.12 14.64 14.42
C ARG A 390 13.08 15.55 15.09
N HIS A 391 11.86 15.06 15.34
CA HIS A 391 10.81 15.82 16.04
C HIS A 391 11.05 15.89 17.55
N GLU A 392 11.59 14.85 18.20
CA GLU A 392 11.99 14.92 19.62
C GLU A 392 13.08 15.97 19.85
N THR A 393 14.03 16.11 18.92
CA THR A 393 15.07 17.16 19.00
C THR A 393 14.55 18.58 18.79
N ARG A 394 13.28 18.77 18.42
CA ARG A 394 12.67 20.09 18.17
C ARG A 394 11.86 20.63 19.33
N LYS A 395 11.63 19.87 20.41
CA LYS A 395 11.09 20.48 21.63
C LYS A 395 12.19 21.36 22.24
N PRO A 396 11.96 22.67 22.45
CA PRO A 396 12.95 23.51 23.11
C PRO A 396 13.19 22.96 24.52
N THR A 397 14.30 22.29 24.72
CA THR A 397 14.79 21.86 26.05
C THR A 397 15.39 23.03 26.83
N GLU A 398 15.59 24.16 26.17
CA GLU A 398 16.15 25.40 26.74
C GLU A 398 15.15 26.55 26.60
N VAL A 399 15.10 27.42 27.62
CA VAL A 399 14.30 28.66 27.58
C VAL A 399 14.82 29.54 26.45
N PHE A 400 13.94 30.26 25.75
CA PHE A 400 14.29 31.12 24.59
C PHE A 400 15.53 32.01 24.85
N ASP A 401 15.59 32.57 26.05
CA ASP A 401 16.69 33.41 26.52
C ASP A 401 18.04 32.70 26.62
N GLU A 402 18.04 31.39 26.88
CA GLU A 402 19.24 30.54 26.93
C GLU A 402 19.64 30.08 25.52
N TYR A 403 18.67 29.71 24.68
CA TYR A 403 18.86 29.40 23.26
C TYR A 403 19.58 30.54 22.53
N MET A 404 19.06 31.76 22.66
CA MET A 404 19.62 32.94 22.00
C MET A 404 21.06 33.23 22.46
N LYS A 405 21.34 33.08 23.77
CA LYS A 405 22.69 33.27 24.33
C LYS A 405 23.66 32.18 23.85
N ARG A 406 23.21 30.94 23.68
CA ARG A 406 24.02 29.83 23.17
C ARG A 406 24.36 30.04 21.70
N CYS A 407 23.35 30.31 20.86
CA CYS A 407 23.54 30.61 19.45
C CYS A 407 24.46 31.82 19.23
N GLU A 408 24.26 32.89 20.00
CA GLU A 408 25.15 34.06 19.98
C GLU A 408 26.60 33.68 20.35
N SER A 409 26.78 32.92 21.43
CA SER A 409 28.12 32.53 21.90
C SER A 409 28.84 31.64 20.89
N GLN A 410 28.12 30.70 20.29
CA GLN A 410 28.64 29.80 19.27
C GLN A 410 29.03 30.57 18.00
N PHE A 411 28.12 31.41 17.49
CA PHE A 411 28.38 32.24 16.31
C PHE A 411 29.60 33.14 16.47
N LEU A 412 29.75 33.79 17.64
CA LEU A 412 30.90 34.66 17.91
C LEU A 412 32.22 33.88 18.06
N GLN A 413 32.18 32.66 18.59
CA GLN A 413 33.37 31.80 18.70
C GLN A 413 33.81 31.24 17.35
N GLU A 414 32.87 30.73 16.55
CA GLU A 414 33.12 30.22 15.20
C GLU A 414 33.65 31.34 14.29
N SER A 415 33.04 32.52 14.35
CA SER A 415 33.50 33.70 13.61
C SER A 415 34.92 34.09 14.04
N LEU A 416 35.21 34.15 15.34
CA LEU A 416 36.54 34.50 15.82
C LEU A 416 37.60 33.45 15.41
N GLN A 417 37.23 32.18 15.36
CA GLN A 417 38.11 31.10 14.92
C GLN A 417 38.38 31.16 13.42
N ALA A 418 37.37 31.43 12.59
CA ALA A 418 37.48 31.55 11.14
C ALA A 418 38.46 32.67 10.72
N TYR A 419 38.59 33.73 11.52
CA TYR A 419 39.53 34.83 11.31
C TYR A 419 40.76 34.77 12.22
N GLY A 420 41.12 33.57 12.70
CA GLY A 420 42.38 33.31 13.39
C GLY A 420 42.56 34.07 14.71
N GLY A 421 41.47 34.39 15.42
CA GLY A 421 41.51 35.15 16.67
C GLY A 421 41.62 36.67 16.47
N ASN A 422 41.63 37.18 15.23
CA ASN A 422 41.75 38.60 14.98
C ASN A 422 40.40 39.32 15.16
N ILE A 423 40.23 39.95 16.32
CA ILE A 423 38.99 40.64 16.71
C ILE A 423 38.58 41.74 15.73
N THR A 424 39.53 42.49 15.16
CA THR A 424 39.20 43.59 14.23
C THR A 424 38.65 43.04 12.92
N LYS A 425 39.33 42.06 12.32
CA LYS A 425 38.87 41.40 11.08
C LYS A 425 37.57 40.64 11.28
N THR A 426 37.40 39.99 12.42
CA THR A 426 36.16 39.28 12.78
C THR A 426 34.98 40.25 12.87
N ALA A 427 35.17 41.39 13.56
CA ALA A 427 34.12 42.39 13.76
C ALA A 427 33.66 43.00 12.42
N GLU A 428 34.60 43.34 11.55
CA GLU A 428 34.31 43.83 10.19
C GLU A 428 33.55 42.80 9.36
N ALA A 429 33.97 41.53 9.40
CA ALA A 429 33.35 40.46 8.64
C ALA A 429 31.91 40.14 9.06
N ILE A 430 31.60 40.24 10.35
CA ILE A 430 30.25 39.97 10.89
C ILE A 430 29.40 41.23 11.06
N GLY A 431 29.86 42.38 10.56
CA GLY A 431 29.10 43.64 10.56
C GLY A 431 28.93 44.27 11.96
N MET A 432 29.87 44.04 12.88
CA MET A 432 29.85 44.63 14.23
C MET A 432 31.01 45.59 14.46
N SER A 433 30.84 46.55 15.37
CA SER A 433 31.99 47.37 15.81
C SER A 433 32.94 46.54 16.67
N ARG A 434 34.24 46.81 16.55
CA ARG A 434 35.29 46.13 17.34
C ARG A 434 35.01 46.16 18.84
N GLN A 435 34.51 47.29 19.36
CA GLN A 435 34.15 47.46 20.77
C GLN A 435 32.95 46.57 21.17
N ASN A 436 31.94 46.44 20.29
CA ASN A 436 30.77 45.59 20.55
C ASN A 436 31.16 44.11 20.62
N LEU A 437 31.99 43.65 19.68
CA LEU A 437 32.50 42.28 19.67
C LEU A 437 33.33 41.97 20.93
N GLN A 438 34.23 42.87 21.34
CA GLN A 438 35.02 42.70 22.56
C GLN A 438 34.15 42.62 23.82
N TYR A 439 33.13 43.47 23.93
CA TYR A 439 32.20 43.46 25.06
C TYR A 439 31.44 42.13 25.15
N ARG A 440 30.90 41.64 24.03
CA ARG A 440 30.16 40.36 23.97
C ARG A 440 31.07 39.17 24.29
N LEU A 441 32.29 39.11 23.74
CA LEU A 441 33.27 38.06 24.03
C LEU A 441 33.70 38.05 25.51
N LYS A 442 33.87 39.23 26.14
CA LYS A 442 34.21 39.34 27.56
C LYS A 442 33.07 38.85 28.46
N LYS A 443 31.83 39.17 28.10
CA LYS A 443 30.62 38.71 28.81
C LYS A 443 30.44 37.19 28.73
N ILE A 444 30.83 36.58 27.61
CA ILE A 444 30.84 35.11 27.43
C ILE A 444 31.92 34.45 28.30
N LYS A 445 33.14 35.00 28.36
CA LYS A 445 34.22 34.49 29.22
C LYS A 445 33.89 34.55 30.71
N GLN A 446 33.38 35.70 31.20
CA GLN A 446 33.04 35.87 32.62
C GLN A 446 31.93 34.93 33.12
N LYS A 447 31.07 34.42 32.23
CA LYS A 447 30.04 33.43 32.60
C LYS A 447 30.58 32.01 32.66
N ARG A 448 31.64 31.70 31.91
CA ARG A 448 32.34 30.40 31.99
C ARG A 448 33.08 30.25 33.33
N ASP A 449 33.75 31.31 33.77
CA ASP A 449 34.49 31.34 35.05
C ASP A 449 33.60 31.32 36.30
N LYS A 450 32.29 31.57 36.16
CA LYS A 450 31.30 31.47 37.27
C LYS A 450 30.56 30.12 37.32
N ARG A 451 30.76 29.25 36.33
CA ARG A 451 30.14 27.91 36.24
C ARG A 451 31.17 26.77 36.44
N SER A 452 32.45 27.10 36.57
CA SER A 452 33.51 26.25 37.16
C SER A 452 33.67 26.62 38.62
#